data_AF-A0A933LB29-F1
#
_entry.id   AF-A0A933LB29-F1
#
_cell.length_a   1.000
_cell.length_b   1.000
_cell.length_c   1.000
_cell.angle_alpha   90.00
_cell.angle_beta   90.00
_cell.angle_gamma   90.00
#
_symmetry.space_group_name_H-M   'P 1'
#
loop_
_entity.id
_entity.type
_entity.pdbx_description
1 polymer ?
#
loop_
_entity_poly.entity_id
_entity_poly.type
_entity_poly.pdbx_seq_one_letter_code
_entity_poly.pdbx_strand_id
1 'polypeptide(L)'
;MSTITVRRVTFEFPESLDDVVPGIDLLDESYLVAFSLTMPAIEPYLIRTMRAVAPKVTDPELAADMKAFIGQEAQHFQNHRRINDIVMRQLGVPATQRLQVILDELDADYKRFTAERSDRFNVVYAEGFEAMTCAMAISMFEEAANSAGDRPFGPWRQLWAWHAAEEIEHRTVAFGAYEHVAGGYLRRVAGALRAQWHFQRYIARLQRVVLEARGSSASPFLPPWIHRPLGRGRYLRTFDPRYDPSSIEPGPMVEMVLAIADQRSAGAA
;
A
#
# COMPACT_ATOMS: atom_id res chain seq x y z
N MET A 1 -13.25 -17.03 -5.65
CA MET A 1 -12.12 -16.19 -5.19
C MET A 1 -11.22 -17.04 -4.31
N SER A 2 -9.89 -16.83 -4.38
CA SER A 2 -8.94 -17.47 -3.47
C SER A 2 -9.17 -16.94 -2.05
N THR A 3 -9.27 -17.82 -1.06
CA THR A 3 -9.50 -17.45 0.35
C THR A 3 -8.38 -16.54 0.87
N ILE A 4 -8.73 -15.37 1.40
CA ILE A 4 -7.78 -14.46 2.03
C ILE A 4 -7.32 -15.04 3.36
N THR A 5 -6.00 -15.16 3.56
CA THR A 5 -5.41 -15.76 4.76
C THR A 5 -4.61 -14.72 5.53
N VAL A 6 -4.89 -14.57 6.83
CA VAL A 6 -4.14 -13.66 7.70
C VAL A 6 -2.79 -14.28 8.06
N ARG A 7 -1.71 -13.75 7.48
CA ARG A 7 -0.34 -14.25 7.69
C ARG A 7 0.39 -13.45 8.75
N ARG A 8 0.85 -14.11 9.80
CA ARG A 8 1.64 -13.50 10.89
C ARG A 8 3.13 -13.46 10.55
N VAL A 9 3.49 -12.65 9.57
CA VAL A 9 4.90 -12.47 9.19
C VAL A 9 5.54 -11.38 10.05
N THR A 10 6.73 -11.67 10.59
CA THR A 10 7.61 -10.67 11.19
C THR A 10 8.92 -10.66 10.42
N PHE A 11 9.30 -9.49 9.93
CA PHE A 11 10.60 -9.26 9.32
C PHE A 11 11.58 -8.72 10.35
N GLU A 12 12.79 -9.28 10.34
CA GLU A 12 13.94 -8.69 11.02
C GLU A 12 14.67 -7.79 10.03
N PHE A 13 14.94 -6.57 10.46
CA PHE A 13 15.56 -5.55 9.62
C PHE A 13 16.94 -5.18 10.18
N PRO A 14 17.95 -5.05 9.31
CA PRO A 14 19.26 -4.58 9.72
C PRO A 14 19.23 -3.13 10.21
N GLU A 15 20.15 -2.77 11.10
CA GLU A 15 20.23 -1.43 11.69
C GLU A 15 20.89 -0.38 10.80
N SER A 16 21.32 -0.70 9.57
CA SER A 16 22.02 0.21 8.64
C SER A 16 21.19 0.55 7.38
N LEU A 17 21.34 1.78 6.85
CA LEU A 17 20.59 2.24 5.64
C LEU A 17 21.01 1.48 4.40
N ASP A 18 22.27 1.10 4.26
CA ASP A 18 22.76 0.42 3.05
C ASP A 18 22.08 -0.94 2.86
N ASP A 19 21.64 -1.55 3.97
CA ASP A 19 20.92 -2.82 3.98
C ASP A 19 19.38 -2.67 3.93
N VAL A 20 18.83 -1.52 4.34
CA VAL A 20 17.38 -1.25 4.41
C VAL A 20 16.86 -0.40 3.25
N VAL A 21 17.61 0.60 2.81
CA VAL A 21 17.31 1.47 1.67
C VAL A 21 18.37 1.15 0.59
N PRO A 22 18.07 0.23 -0.35
CA PRO A 22 19.05 -0.20 -1.34
C PRO A 22 19.57 1.00 -2.13
N GLY A 23 20.86 1.30 -2.05
CA GLY A 23 21.49 2.44 -2.73
C GLY A 23 21.56 2.35 -4.26
N ILE A 24 20.73 1.54 -4.92
CA ILE A 24 20.86 1.22 -6.35
C ILE A 24 20.12 2.26 -7.21
N ASP A 25 18.95 2.74 -6.77
CA ASP A 25 18.23 3.86 -7.39
C ASP A 25 17.61 4.73 -6.29
N LEU A 26 18.31 5.81 -5.92
CA LEU A 26 17.90 6.69 -4.83
C LEU A 26 16.52 7.31 -5.06
N LEU A 27 16.09 7.50 -6.30
CA LEU A 27 14.83 8.16 -6.62
C LEU A 27 13.66 7.19 -6.41
N ASP A 28 13.73 6.00 -7.00
CA ASP A 28 12.70 4.96 -6.82
C ASP A 28 12.64 4.47 -5.36
N GLU A 29 13.79 4.30 -4.71
CA GLU A 29 13.83 3.82 -3.33
C GLU A 29 13.36 4.88 -2.33
N SER A 30 13.67 6.16 -2.56
CA SER A 30 13.11 7.23 -1.73
C SER A 30 11.58 7.32 -1.86
N TYR A 31 11.01 6.94 -3.01
CA TYR A 31 9.57 6.83 -3.18
C TYR A 31 8.98 5.71 -2.33
N LEU A 32 9.56 4.50 -2.39
CA LEU A 32 9.13 3.37 -1.58
C LEU A 32 9.31 3.67 -0.08
N VAL A 33 10.39 4.36 0.32
CA VAL A 33 10.54 4.84 1.70
C VAL A 33 9.41 5.79 2.08
N ALA A 34 9.13 6.80 1.25
CA ALA A 34 8.02 7.73 1.50
C ALA A 34 6.66 7.01 1.57
N PHE A 35 6.44 6.00 0.73
CA PHE A 35 5.24 5.16 0.75
C PHE A 35 5.15 4.39 2.06
N SER A 36 6.21 3.66 2.44
CA SER A 36 6.29 2.93 3.71
C SER A 36 5.98 3.83 4.90
N LEU A 37 6.53 5.05 4.92
CA LEU A 37 6.29 6.02 6.00
C LEU A 37 4.80 6.36 6.20
N THR A 38 3.98 6.29 5.15
CA THR A 38 2.53 6.56 5.24
C THR A 38 1.69 5.37 5.73
N MET A 39 2.20 4.14 5.60
CA MET A 39 1.48 2.89 5.93
C MET A 39 0.89 2.91 7.35
N PRO A 40 1.65 3.29 8.40
CA PRO A 40 1.11 3.37 9.77
C PRO A 40 -0.01 4.39 9.99
N ALA A 41 -0.30 5.28 9.04
CA ALA A 41 -1.43 6.21 9.09
C ALA A 41 -2.62 5.71 8.25
N ILE A 42 -2.36 5.20 7.03
CA ILE A 42 -3.42 4.79 6.10
C ILE A 42 -4.00 3.41 6.42
N GLU A 43 -3.21 2.41 6.80
CA GLU A 43 -3.71 1.06 7.07
C GLU A 43 -4.65 1.05 8.29
N PRO A 44 -4.36 1.77 9.41
CA PRO A 44 -5.36 1.96 10.46
C PRO A 44 -6.63 2.68 10.00
N TYR A 45 -6.55 3.55 8.99
CA TYR A 45 -7.70 4.21 8.39
C TYR A 45 -8.54 3.25 7.53
N LEU A 46 -7.90 2.40 6.73
CA LEU A 46 -8.54 1.33 5.97
C LEU A 46 -9.26 0.37 6.92
N ILE A 47 -8.59 -0.07 7.99
CA ILE A 47 -9.18 -0.90 9.05
C ILE A 47 -10.42 -0.23 9.67
N ARG A 48 -10.33 1.05 10.08
CA ARG A 48 -11.48 1.77 10.66
C ARG A 48 -12.64 1.86 9.66
N THR A 49 -12.33 2.14 8.40
CA THR A 49 -13.32 2.26 7.32
C THR A 49 -14.02 0.92 7.09
N MET A 50 -13.28 -0.17 6.92
CA MET A 50 -13.86 -1.50 6.69
C MET A 50 -14.67 -1.97 7.90
N ARG A 51 -14.19 -1.74 9.13
CA ARG A 51 -14.95 -2.06 10.36
C ARG A 51 -16.27 -1.30 10.45
N ALA A 52 -16.28 -0.01 10.09
CA ALA A 52 -17.49 0.81 10.13
C ALA A 52 -18.55 0.34 9.13
N VAL A 53 -18.14 -0.17 7.97
CA VAL A 53 -19.07 -0.58 6.91
C VAL A 53 -19.38 -2.08 6.87
N ALA A 54 -18.59 -2.92 7.54
CA ALA A 54 -18.83 -4.37 7.61
C ALA A 54 -20.27 -4.75 8.02
N PRO A 55 -20.94 -4.07 8.99
CA PRO A 55 -22.33 -4.37 9.34
C PRO A 55 -23.36 -4.11 8.24
N LYS A 56 -22.97 -3.40 7.17
CA LYS A 56 -23.83 -3.06 6.03
C LYS A 56 -23.67 -4.03 4.86
N VAL A 57 -22.69 -4.93 4.94
CA VAL A 57 -22.43 -5.93 3.91
C VAL A 57 -23.25 -7.18 4.20
N THR A 58 -24.10 -7.55 3.25
CA THR A 58 -25.00 -8.71 3.37
C THR A 58 -24.42 -9.98 2.77
N ASP A 59 -23.39 -9.86 1.93
CA ASP A 59 -22.67 -10.98 1.35
C ASP A 59 -21.76 -11.63 2.42
N PRO A 60 -22.00 -12.90 2.79
CA PRO A 60 -21.22 -13.58 3.83
C PRO A 60 -19.77 -13.86 3.41
N GLU A 61 -19.50 -14.04 2.11
CA GLU A 61 -18.14 -14.26 1.61
C GLU A 61 -17.34 -12.97 1.72
N LEU A 62 -17.90 -11.86 1.21
CA LEU A 62 -17.28 -10.55 1.34
C LEU A 62 -17.08 -10.14 2.81
N ALA A 63 -18.03 -10.45 3.70
CA ALA A 63 -17.88 -10.17 5.12
C ALA A 63 -16.72 -10.95 5.76
N ALA A 64 -16.50 -12.21 5.35
CA ALA A 64 -15.36 -13.00 5.78
C ALA A 64 -14.04 -12.42 5.25
N ASP A 65 -14.00 -12.05 3.97
CA ASP A 65 -12.84 -11.44 3.33
C ASP A 65 -12.50 -10.07 3.95
N MET A 66 -13.50 -9.24 4.27
CA MET A 66 -13.30 -7.98 5.01
C MET A 66 -12.66 -8.20 6.39
N LYS A 67 -13.03 -9.28 7.08
CA LYS A 67 -12.41 -9.64 8.36
C LYS A 67 -10.95 -10.07 8.17
N ALA A 68 -10.65 -10.81 7.11
CA ALA A 68 -9.29 -11.22 6.78
C ALA A 68 -8.42 -10.02 6.34
N PHE A 69 -8.94 -9.14 5.49
CA PHE A 69 -8.34 -7.85 5.11
C PHE A 69 -7.93 -7.05 6.36
N ILE A 70 -8.85 -6.85 7.31
CA ILE A 70 -8.56 -6.16 8.58
C ILE A 70 -7.38 -6.82 9.33
N GLY A 71 -7.24 -8.14 9.24
CA GLY A 71 -6.15 -8.89 9.83
C GLY A 71 -4.82 -8.70 9.10
N GLN A 72 -4.81 -8.72 7.77
CA GLN A 72 -3.61 -8.49 6.95
C GLN A 72 -3.08 -7.07 7.11
N GLU A 73 -3.95 -6.08 6.98
CA GLU A 73 -3.64 -4.67 7.24
C GLU A 73 -3.03 -4.45 8.63
N ALA A 74 -3.52 -5.20 9.64
CA ALA A 74 -2.99 -5.15 10.99
C ALA A 74 -1.53 -5.66 11.08
N GLN A 75 -1.14 -6.58 10.20
CA GLN A 75 0.21 -7.13 10.09
C GLN A 75 1.12 -6.24 9.24
N HIS A 76 0.59 -5.63 8.17
CA HIS A 76 1.35 -4.69 7.33
C HIS A 76 1.82 -3.49 8.15
N PHE A 77 0.92 -2.82 8.87
CA PHE A 77 1.28 -1.60 9.60
C PHE A 77 2.33 -1.82 10.67
N GLN A 78 2.33 -3.00 11.31
CA GLN A 78 3.33 -3.33 12.32
C GLN A 78 4.72 -3.48 11.72
N ASN A 79 4.82 -4.16 10.57
CA ASN A 79 6.09 -4.34 9.88
C ASN A 79 6.59 -3.02 9.28
N HIS A 80 5.72 -2.24 8.64
CA HIS A 80 6.06 -0.91 8.14
C HIS A 80 6.49 0.03 9.26
N ARG A 81 5.80 0.04 10.40
CA ARG A 81 6.21 0.85 11.56
C ARG A 81 7.62 0.51 12.04
N ARG A 82 7.95 -0.78 12.18
CA ARG A 82 9.29 -1.22 12.64
C ARG A 82 10.39 -0.73 11.71
N ILE A 83 10.21 -0.87 10.39
CA ILE A 83 11.22 -0.42 9.43
C ILE A 83 11.28 1.10 9.31
N ASN A 84 10.15 1.78 9.41
CA ASN A 84 10.09 3.24 9.41
C ASN A 84 10.83 3.83 10.61
N ASP A 85 10.72 3.22 11.79
CA ASP A 85 11.47 3.65 12.98
C ASP A 85 12.99 3.58 12.75
N ILE A 86 13.47 2.54 12.05
CA ILE A 86 14.88 2.38 11.67
C ILE A 86 15.29 3.45 10.64
N VAL A 87 14.51 3.60 9.57
CA VAL A 87 14.77 4.58 8.50
C VAL A 87 14.83 6.00 9.06
N MET A 88 13.86 6.40 9.89
CA MET A 88 13.83 7.73 10.49
C MET A 88 15.09 7.97 11.34
N ARG A 89 15.47 7.03 12.22
CA ARG A 89 16.70 7.15 13.03
C ARG A 89 17.93 7.37 12.17
N GLN A 90 18.07 6.61 11.08
CA GLN A 90 19.24 6.69 10.22
C GLN A 90 19.29 7.96 9.34
N LEU A 91 18.12 8.51 8.95
CA LEU A 91 18.06 9.81 8.26
C LEU A 91 18.46 10.98 9.17
N GLY A 92 18.55 10.74 10.49
CA GLY A 92 19.01 11.71 11.48
C GLY A 92 17.88 12.60 12.04
N VAL A 93 18.19 13.23 13.17
CA VAL A 93 17.21 14.03 13.95
C VAL A 93 16.55 15.14 13.13
N PRO A 94 17.27 15.96 12.33
CA PRO A 94 16.64 17.04 11.57
C PRO A 94 15.61 16.54 10.54
N ALA A 95 15.93 15.45 9.83
CA ALA A 95 15.02 14.85 8.87
C ALA A 95 13.81 14.21 9.56
N THR A 96 14.05 13.45 10.64
CA THR A 96 13.01 12.83 11.47
C THR A 96 11.97 13.83 11.93
N GLN A 97 12.38 14.99 12.46
CA GLN A 97 11.46 16.02 12.93
C GLN A 97 10.56 16.56 11.80
N ARG A 98 11.13 16.79 10.61
CA ARG A 98 10.38 17.26 9.45
C ARG A 98 9.41 16.20 8.92
N LEU A 99 9.84 14.95 8.87
CA LEU A 99 8.99 13.81 8.49
C LEU A 99 7.82 13.67 9.46
N GLN A 100 8.08 13.73 10.78
CA GLN A 100 7.05 13.56 11.80
C GLN A 100 5.92 14.58 11.67
N VAL A 101 6.24 15.86 11.41
CA VAL A 101 5.22 16.89 11.18
C VAL A 101 4.30 16.52 10.01
N ILE A 102 4.87 16.03 8.90
CA ILE A 102 4.09 15.63 7.72
C ILE A 102 3.24 14.39 8.01
N LEU A 103 3.77 13.43 8.78
CA LEU A 103 3.05 12.21 9.17
C LEU A 103 1.92 12.49 10.16
N ASP A 104 2.12 13.41 11.11
CA ASP A 104 1.09 13.83 12.06
C ASP A 104 -0.09 14.52 11.35
N GLU A 105 0.21 15.36 10.34
CA GLU A 105 -0.82 15.95 9.48
C GLU A 105 -1.61 14.89 8.71
N LEU A 106 -0.93 13.89 8.13
CA LEU A 106 -1.57 12.80 7.39
C LEU A 106 -2.48 11.95 8.30
N ASP A 107 -1.99 11.56 9.46
CA ASP A 107 -2.77 10.82 10.45
C ASP A 107 -3.98 11.63 10.94
N ALA A 108 -3.81 12.93 11.17
CA ALA A 108 -4.91 13.83 11.50
C ALA A 108 -5.96 13.90 10.38
N ASP A 109 -5.55 13.96 9.11
CA ASP A 109 -6.47 13.93 7.96
C ASP A 109 -7.32 12.66 7.98
N TYR A 110 -6.70 11.49 8.14
CA TYR A 110 -7.41 10.22 8.17
C TYR A 110 -8.29 10.02 9.40
N LYS A 111 -7.87 10.50 10.58
CA LYS A 111 -8.71 10.51 11.79
C LYS A 111 -9.96 11.36 11.57
N ARG A 112 -9.81 12.57 11.02
CA ARG A 112 -10.95 13.44 10.68
C ARG A 112 -11.86 12.81 9.63
N PHE A 113 -11.32 12.12 8.62
CA PHE A 113 -12.15 11.45 7.62
C PHE A 113 -13.08 10.40 8.26
N THR A 114 -12.55 9.55 9.14
CA THR A 114 -13.39 8.57 9.86
C THR A 114 -14.33 9.19 10.91
N ALA A 115 -14.03 10.38 11.42
CA ALA A 115 -14.85 11.05 12.44
C ALA A 115 -15.97 11.93 11.86
N GLU A 116 -15.71 12.60 10.73
CA GLU A 116 -16.56 13.69 10.22
C GLU A 116 -17.17 13.39 8.85
N ARG A 117 -16.63 12.43 8.09
CA ARG A 117 -17.15 12.08 6.76
C ARG A 117 -18.04 10.86 6.83
N SER A 118 -18.95 10.76 5.86
CA SER A 118 -19.83 9.61 5.75
C SER A 118 -19.07 8.33 5.40
N ASP A 119 -19.63 7.18 5.76
CA ASP A 119 -19.13 5.87 5.36
C ASP A 119 -18.97 5.74 3.85
N ARG A 120 -19.89 6.34 3.09
CA ARG A 120 -19.81 6.41 1.63
C ARG A 120 -18.59 7.21 1.15
N PHE A 121 -18.19 8.28 1.83
CA PHE A 121 -16.95 8.97 1.48
C PHE A 121 -15.74 8.07 1.76
N ASN A 122 -15.70 7.46 2.95
CA ASN A 122 -14.56 6.69 3.40
C ASN A 122 -14.34 5.43 2.55
N VAL A 123 -15.39 4.67 2.25
CA VAL A 123 -15.27 3.45 1.44
C VAL A 123 -14.86 3.75 -0.01
N VAL A 124 -15.32 4.86 -0.59
CA VAL A 124 -14.92 5.27 -1.95
C VAL A 124 -13.47 5.75 -1.95
N TYR A 125 -13.03 6.44 -0.90
CA TYR A 125 -11.62 6.82 -0.74
C TYR A 125 -10.75 5.56 -0.64
N ALA A 126 -11.12 4.62 0.23
CA ALA A 126 -10.40 3.37 0.44
C ALA A 126 -10.31 2.57 -0.85
N GLU A 127 -11.43 2.31 -1.53
CA GLU A 127 -11.44 1.60 -2.82
C GLU A 127 -10.55 2.26 -3.86
N GLY A 128 -10.58 3.59 -3.96
CA GLY A 128 -9.76 4.32 -4.92
C GLY A 128 -8.26 4.28 -4.63
N PHE A 129 -7.89 4.08 -3.37
CA PHE A 129 -6.51 3.81 -2.95
C PHE A 129 -6.12 2.36 -3.28
N GLU A 130 -6.93 1.39 -2.87
CA GLU A 130 -6.72 -0.05 -3.11
C GLU A 130 -6.63 -0.41 -4.60
N ALA A 131 -7.45 0.22 -5.44
CA ALA A 131 -7.38 0.03 -6.88
C ALA A 131 -6.03 0.51 -7.45
N MET A 132 -5.48 1.60 -6.92
CA MET A 132 -4.16 2.09 -7.32
C MET A 132 -3.04 1.16 -6.83
N THR A 133 -3.11 0.70 -5.58
CA THR A 133 -2.09 -0.19 -5.00
C THR A 133 -2.10 -1.56 -5.67
N CYS A 134 -3.27 -2.13 -5.94
CA CYS A 134 -3.40 -3.35 -6.74
C CYS A 134 -2.79 -3.17 -8.14
N ALA A 135 -3.07 -2.06 -8.83
CA ALA A 135 -2.48 -1.79 -10.14
C ALA A 135 -0.94 -1.69 -10.08
N MET A 136 -0.41 -1.06 -9.04
CA MET A 136 1.02 -0.95 -8.79
C MET A 136 1.65 -2.30 -8.48
N ALA A 137 1.06 -3.09 -7.57
CA ALA A 137 1.56 -4.39 -7.16
C ALA A 137 1.74 -5.34 -8.35
N ILE A 138 0.72 -5.45 -9.21
CA ILE A 138 0.80 -6.31 -10.40
C ILE A 138 1.91 -5.82 -11.34
N SER A 139 2.04 -4.51 -11.54
CA SER A 139 3.12 -3.95 -12.34
C SER A 139 4.50 -4.22 -11.74
N MET A 140 4.65 -4.16 -10.42
CA MET A 140 5.89 -4.51 -9.73
C MET A 140 6.28 -5.97 -9.97
N PHE A 141 5.33 -6.90 -9.86
CA PHE A 141 5.57 -8.32 -10.12
C PHE A 141 5.92 -8.61 -11.58
N GLU A 142 5.25 -7.95 -12.53
CA GLU A 142 5.59 -8.08 -13.94
C GLU A 142 6.96 -7.51 -14.28
N GLU A 143 7.31 -6.35 -13.73
CA GLU A 143 8.65 -5.76 -13.90
C GLU A 143 9.73 -6.66 -13.29
N ALA A 144 9.47 -7.24 -12.11
CA ALA A 144 10.38 -8.19 -11.47
C ALA A 144 10.54 -9.48 -12.29
N ALA A 145 9.46 -10.05 -12.83
CA ALA A 145 9.51 -11.24 -13.68
C ALA A 145 10.29 -11.01 -15.00
N ASN A 146 10.27 -9.78 -15.52
CA ASN A 146 11.00 -9.38 -16.72
C ASN A 146 12.44 -8.92 -16.45
N SER A 147 12.84 -8.78 -15.19
CA SER A 147 14.17 -8.33 -14.80
C SER A 147 15.10 -9.54 -14.57
N ALA A 148 16.14 -9.67 -15.38
CA ALA A 148 17.09 -10.80 -15.36
C ALA A 148 18.12 -10.76 -14.21
N GLY A 149 17.71 -10.46 -12.97
CA GLY A 149 18.62 -10.24 -11.85
C GLY A 149 18.52 -11.30 -10.74
N ASP A 150 19.55 -12.14 -10.62
CA ASP A 150 19.74 -13.14 -9.54
C ASP A 150 20.11 -12.54 -8.16
N ARG A 151 19.79 -11.27 -7.89
CA ARG A 151 20.18 -10.67 -6.60
C ARG A 151 19.21 -11.08 -5.49
N PRO A 152 19.71 -11.61 -4.35
CA PRO A 152 18.86 -11.97 -3.23
C PRO A 152 18.12 -10.73 -2.71
N PHE A 153 16.81 -10.87 -2.50
CA PHE A 153 15.97 -9.83 -1.93
C PHE A 153 16.33 -9.64 -0.45
N GLY A 154 16.81 -8.47 -0.06
CA GLY A 154 16.95 -8.11 1.37
C GLY A 154 15.58 -7.97 2.06
N PRO A 155 15.53 -7.93 3.41
CA PRO A 155 14.27 -7.88 4.17
C PRO A 155 13.31 -6.76 3.75
N TRP A 156 13.83 -5.59 3.35
CA TRP A 156 13.04 -4.48 2.80
C TRP A 156 12.24 -4.89 1.56
N ARG A 157 12.90 -5.50 0.57
CA ARG A 157 12.23 -5.93 -0.66
C ARG A 157 11.29 -7.12 -0.41
N GLN A 158 11.61 -7.98 0.55
CA GLN A 158 10.72 -9.07 0.94
C GLN A 158 9.44 -8.55 1.62
N LEU A 159 9.53 -7.51 2.48
CA LEU A 159 8.37 -6.83 3.04
C LEU A 159 7.48 -6.30 1.91
N TRP A 160 8.06 -5.54 0.97
CA TRP A 160 7.32 -5.01 -0.17
C TRP A 160 6.70 -6.08 -1.05
N ALA A 161 7.42 -7.18 -1.32
CA ALA A 161 6.88 -8.27 -2.12
C ALA A 161 5.69 -8.93 -1.41
N TRP A 162 5.81 -9.24 -0.11
CA TRP A 162 4.71 -9.82 0.67
C TRP A 162 3.51 -8.88 0.72
N HIS A 163 3.72 -7.61 1.08
CA HIS A 163 2.64 -6.63 1.14
C HIS A 163 1.98 -6.48 -0.25
N ALA A 164 2.75 -6.26 -1.31
CA ALA A 164 2.20 -6.16 -2.67
C ALA A 164 1.43 -7.42 -3.11
N ALA A 165 1.82 -8.61 -2.66
CA ALA A 165 1.07 -9.83 -2.95
C ALA A 165 -0.31 -9.82 -2.25
N GLU A 166 -0.37 -9.40 -1.00
CA GLU A 166 -1.63 -9.29 -0.24
C GLU A 166 -2.51 -8.11 -0.73
N GLU A 167 -1.93 -7.01 -1.21
CA GLU A 167 -2.68 -5.94 -1.90
C GLU A 167 -3.45 -6.44 -3.13
N ILE A 168 -2.94 -7.48 -3.80
CA ILE A 168 -3.68 -8.13 -4.87
C ILE A 168 -4.87 -8.90 -4.28
N GLU A 169 -4.74 -9.59 -3.15
CA GLU A 169 -5.87 -10.23 -2.45
C GLU A 169 -6.95 -9.19 -2.05
N HIS A 170 -6.52 -8.01 -1.58
CA HIS A 170 -7.40 -6.90 -1.14
C HIS A 170 -8.30 -6.32 -2.25
N ARG A 171 -7.89 -6.43 -3.52
CA ARG A 171 -8.52 -5.79 -4.70
C ARG A 171 -10.04 -5.95 -4.76
N THR A 172 -10.55 -7.09 -4.33
CA THR A 172 -11.98 -7.44 -4.39
C THR A 172 -12.73 -6.96 -3.15
N VAL A 173 -12.07 -6.88 -2.01
CA VAL A 173 -12.67 -6.50 -0.72
C VAL A 173 -13.11 -5.04 -0.74
N ALA A 174 -12.20 -4.14 -1.10
CA ALA A 174 -12.50 -2.72 -1.10
C ALA A 174 -13.52 -2.33 -2.19
N PHE A 175 -13.43 -2.96 -3.36
CA PHE A 175 -14.40 -2.80 -4.43
C PHE A 175 -15.78 -3.33 -4.03
N GLY A 176 -15.84 -4.53 -3.43
CA GLY A 176 -17.08 -5.12 -2.93
C GLY A 176 -17.74 -4.26 -1.86
N ALA A 177 -16.96 -3.73 -0.89
CA ALA A 177 -17.46 -2.82 0.12
C ALA A 177 -17.99 -1.51 -0.49
N TYR A 178 -17.30 -0.97 -1.50
CA TYR A 178 -17.75 0.19 -2.26
C TYR A 178 -19.10 -0.07 -2.96
N GLU A 179 -19.24 -1.19 -3.66
CA GLU A 179 -20.47 -1.54 -4.38
C GLU A 179 -21.66 -1.65 -3.42
N HIS A 180 -21.48 -2.29 -2.25
CA HIS A 180 -22.53 -2.45 -1.25
C HIS A 180 -22.96 -1.14 -0.58
N VAL A 181 -22.02 -0.23 -0.30
CA VAL A 181 -22.27 0.93 0.59
C VAL A 181 -22.49 2.21 -0.19
N ALA A 182 -21.85 2.35 -1.34
CA ALA A 182 -21.78 3.61 -2.09
C ALA A 182 -22.26 3.47 -3.53
N GLY A 183 -21.71 2.51 -4.28
CA GLY A 183 -21.91 2.30 -5.71
C GLY A 183 -21.66 3.54 -6.57
N GLY A 184 -21.97 3.44 -7.86
CA GLY A 184 -21.98 4.55 -8.82
C GLY A 184 -20.60 4.94 -9.37
N TYR A 185 -20.40 4.73 -10.67
CA TYR A 185 -19.12 4.91 -11.36
C TYR A 185 -18.50 6.31 -11.20
N LEU A 186 -19.26 7.40 -11.45
CA LEU A 186 -18.71 8.76 -11.36
C LEU A 186 -18.20 9.10 -9.96
N ARG A 187 -18.83 8.53 -8.93
CA ARG A 187 -18.43 8.70 -7.54
C ARG A 187 -17.13 7.97 -7.25
N ARG A 188 -17.02 6.73 -7.74
CA ARG A 188 -15.80 5.93 -7.67
C ARG A 188 -14.62 6.69 -8.27
N VAL A 189 -14.76 7.16 -9.51
CA VAL A 189 -13.73 7.94 -10.21
C VAL A 189 -13.37 9.21 -9.44
N ALA A 190 -14.35 10.00 -9.02
CA ALA A 190 -14.09 11.24 -8.29
C ALA A 190 -13.39 10.99 -6.94
N GLY A 191 -13.79 9.96 -6.20
CA GLY A 191 -13.17 9.61 -4.94
C GLY A 191 -11.79 8.96 -5.10
N ALA A 192 -11.57 8.16 -6.14
CA ALA A 192 -10.26 7.61 -6.48
C ALA A 192 -9.27 8.72 -6.86
N LEU A 193 -9.66 9.65 -7.73
CA LEU A 193 -8.82 10.81 -8.06
C LEU A 193 -8.50 11.64 -6.81
N ARG A 194 -9.48 11.83 -5.92
CA ARG A 194 -9.26 12.53 -4.64
C ARG A 194 -8.29 11.77 -3.73
N ALA A 195 -8.48 10.46 -3.57
CA ALA A 195 -7.66 9.62 -2.70
C ALA A 195 -6.20 9.60 -3.16
N GLN A 196 -6.01 9.40 -4.46
CA GLN A 196 -4.70 9.34 -5.06
C GLN A 196 -4.01 10.70 -5.04
N TRP A 197 -4.72 11.80 -5.37
CA TRP A 197 -4.14 13.14 -5.25
C TRP A 197 -3.72 13.46 -3.81
N HIS A 198 -4.60 13.15 -2.85
CA HIS A 198 -4.36 13.39 -1.44
C HIS A 198 -3.13 12.63 -0.94
N PHE A 199 -3.06 11.33 -1.26
CA PHE A 199 -1.95 10.46 -0.90
C PHE A 199 -0.64 10.90 -1.56
N GLN A 200 -0.64 11.13 -2.87
CA GLN A 200 0.57 11.52 -3.61
C GLN A 200 1.14 12.87 -3.19
N ARG A 201 0.30 13.82 -2.75
CA ARG A 201 0.76 15.06 -2.13
C ARG A 201 1.63 14.80 -0.90
N TYR A 202 1.26 13.86 -0.05
CA TYR A 202 2.04 13.49 1.14
C TYR A 202 3.31 12.74 0.76
N ILE A 203 3.23 11.79 -0.17
CA ILE A 203 4.41 11.08 -0.69
C ILE A 203 5.44 12.06 -1.23
N ALA A 204 5.04 13.02 -2.07
CA ALA A 204 5.96 14.01 -2.63
C ALA A 204 6.64 14.88 -1.55
N ARG A 205 5.92 15.22 -0.47
CA ARG A 205 6.48 15.98 0.67
C ARG A 205 7.46 15.14 1.47
N LEU A 206 7.13 13.88 1.76
CA LEU A 206 7.99 12.96 2.51
C LEU A 206 9.25 12.62 1.71
N GLN A 207 9.11 12.24 0.44
CA GLN A 207 10.21 11.90 -0.45
C GLN A 207 11.20 13.04 -0.59
N ARG A 208 10.72 14.30 -0.68
CA ARG A 208 11.57 15.49 -0.68
C ARG A 208 12.49 15.53 0.54
N VAL A 209 11.96 15.28 1.74
CA VAL A 209 12.77 15.27 2.96
C VAL A 209 13.80 14.13 2.94
N VAL A 210 13.41 12.94 2.47
CA VAL A 210 14.31 11.78 2.34
C VAL A 210 15.46 12.09 1.37
N LEU A 211 15.16 12.66 0.20
CA LEU A 211 16.17 13.03 -0.81
C LEU A 211 17.14 14.10 -0.28
N GLU A 212 16.62 15.15 0.36
CA GLU A 212 17.44 16.20 0.96
C GLU A 212 18.36 15.66 2.06
N ALA A 213 17.85 14.75 2.91
CA ALA A 213 18.64 14.11 3.97
C ALA A 213 19.75 13.20 3.41
N ARG A 214 19.61 12.72 2.17
CA ARG A 214 20.62 11.93 1.45
C ARG A 214 21.52 12.77 0.55
N GLY A 215 21.44 14.11 0.63
CA GLY A 215 22.28 15.02 -0.14
C GLY A 215 21.89 15.18 -1.61
N SER A 216 20.71 14.68 -2.01
CA SER A 216 20.17 14.85 -3.37
C SER A 216 19.17 16.01 -3.47
N SER A 217 19.09 16.61 -4.65
CA SER A 217 18.08 17.64 -4.92
C SER A 217 16.68 17.03 -4.95
N ALA A 218 15.72 17.77 -4.42
CA ALA A 218 14.30 17.42 -4.48
C ALA A 218 13.74 17.71 -5.88
N SER A 219 13.98 16.82 -6.83
CA SER A 219 13.29 16.87 -8.12
C SER A 219 11.87 16.32 -7.97
N PRO A 220 10.87 16.88 -8.68
CA PRO A 220 9.52 16.33 -8.69
C PRO A 220 9.57 14.91 -9.27
N PHE A 221 9.20 13.93 -8.45
CA PHE A 221 9.07 12.54 -8.86
C PHE A 221 7.66 12.26 -9.33
N LEU A 222 7.54 11.67 -10.52
CA LEU A 222 6.29 11.08 -11.00
C LEU A 222 6.30 9.60 -10.63
N PRO A 223 5.26 9.07 -9.94
CA PRO A 223 5.19 7.65 -9.60
C PRO A 223 5.49 6.73 -10.80
N PRO A 224 6.21 5.61 -10.61
CA PRO A 224 6.63 4.70 -11.70
C PRO A 224 5.48 4.25 -12.59
N TRP A 225 4.32 3.95 -12.02
CA TRP A 225 3.15 3.50 -12.76
C TRP A 225 2.46 4.59 -13.59
N ILE A 226 2.84 5.87 -13.45
CA ILE A 226 2.31 6.95 -14.29
C ILE A 226 3.14 7.12 -15.56
N HIS A 227 4.46 6.89 -15.48
CA HIS A 227 5.38 7.16 -16.58
C HIS A 227 5.94 5.90 -17.26
N ARG A 228 5.97 4.74 -16.59
CA ARG A 228 6.34 3.47 -17.20
C ARG A 228 5.16 2.90 -18.01
N PRO A 229 5.37 2.48 -19.28
CA PRO A 229 4.28 2.08 -20.18
C PRO A 229 3.36 0.98 -19.63
N LEU A 230 3.95 -0.07 -19.02
CA LEU A 230 3.22 -1.20 -18.45
C LEU A 230 2.35 -0.76 -17.27
N GLY A 231 2.92 -0.02 -16.32
CA GLY A 231 2.19 0.55 -15.19
C GLY A 231 1.07 1.48 -15.59
N ARG A 232 1.31 2.35 -16.58
CA ARG A 232 0.33 3.36 -17.01
C ARG A 232 -0.93 2.73 -17.58
N GLY A 233 -0.80 1.71 -18.42
CA GLY A 233 -1.95 1.01 -19.00
C GLY A 233 -2.81 0.32 -17.93
N ARG A 234 -2.19 -0.26 -16.90
CA ARG A 234 -2.91 -0.90 -15.78
C ARG A 234 -3.57 0.14 -14.87
N TYR A 235 -2.85 1.20 -14.52
CA TYR A 235 -3.40 2.30 -13.76
C TYR A 235 -4.61 2.95 -14.44
N LEU A 236 -4.53 3.24 -15.75
CA LEU A 236 -5.68 3.83 -16.46
C LEU A 236 -6.90 2.89 -16.52
N ARG A 237 -6.69 1.57 -16.54
CA ARG A 237 -7.78 0.58 -16.49
C ARG A 237 -8.55 0.62 -15.17
N THR A 238 -7.98 1.10 -14.08
CA THR A 238 -8.72 1.24 -12.81
C THR A 238 -9.85 2.27 -12.91
N PHE A 239 -9.86 3.11 -13.95
CA PHE A 239 -10.90 4.08 -14.23
C PHE A 239 -11.84 3.65 -15.37
N ASP A 240 -11.71 2.45 -15.95
CA ASP A 240 -12.67 1.97 -16.96
C ASP A 240 -14.05 1.76 -16.28
N PRO A 241 -15.17 2.15 -16.92
CA PRO A 241 -16.51 1.87 -16.38
C PRO A 241 -16.83 0.38 -16.23
N ARG A 242 -16.07 -0.49 -16.87
CA ARG A 242 -16.13 -1.96 -16.77
C ARG A 242 -15.03 -2.53 -15.87
N TYR A 243 -14.37 -1.68 -15.07
CA TYR A 243 -13.35 -2.16 -14.13
C TYR A 243 -13.97 -3.17 -13.16
N ASP A 244 -13.44 -4.39 -13.22
CA ASP A 244 -13.82 -5.50 -12.36
C ASP A 244 -12.53 -6.12 -11.80
N PRO A 245 -12.18 -5.86 -10.53
CA PRO A 245 -10.97 -6.38 -9.93
C PRO A 245 -11.03 -7.90 -9.70
N SER A 246 -12.21 -8.54 -9.73
CA SER A 246 -12.34 -9.99 -9.60
C SER A 246 -11.77 -10.74 -10.82
N SER A 247 -11.75 -10.09 -11.99
CA SER A 247 -11.17 -10.62 -13.23
C SER A 247 -9.64 -10.63 -13.27
N ILE A 248 -8.99 -9.99 -12.30
CA ILE A 248 -7.55 -9.97 -12.18
C ILE A 248 -7.12 -11.27 -11.50
N GLU A 249 -6.37 -12.11 -12.19
CA GLU A 249 -5.79 -13.33 -11.62
C GLU A 249 -4.38 -13.06 -11.06
N PRO A 250 -4.07 -13.51 -9.83
CA PRO A 250 -2.71 -13.48 -9.31
C PRO A 250 -1.76 -14.27 -10.24
N GLY A 251 -0.62 -13.69 -10.59
CA GLY A 251 0.40 -14.39 -11.39
C GLY A 251 1.22 -15.38 -10.54
N PRO A 252 1.99 -16.29 -11.16
CA PRO A 252 2.77 -17.31 -10.45
C PRO A 252 3.76 -16.75 -9.41
N MET A 253 4.30 -15.55 -9.65
CA MET A 253 5.19 -14.88 -8.70
C MET A 253 4.45 -14.42 -7.43
N VAL A 254 3.19 -14.00 -7.57
CA VAL A 254 2.33 -13.62 -6.45
C VAL A 254 2.08 -14.86 -5.59
N GLU A 255 1.65 -15.96 -6.21
CA GLU A 255 1.40 -17.24 -5.53
C GLU A 255 2.65 -17.75 -4.79
N MET A 256 3.82 -17.66 -5.42
CA MET A 256 5.09 -18.02 -4.80
C MET A 256 5.38 -17.18 -3.55
N VAL A 257 5.17 -15.86 -3.62
CA VAL A 257 5.40 -14.96 -2.48
C VAL A 257 4.42 -15.25 -1.34
N LEU A 258 3.15 -15.48 -1.65
CA LEU A 258 2.13 -15.84 -0.65
C LEU A 258 2.46 -17.18 0.02
N ALA A 259 2.91 -18.19 -0.75
CA ALA A 259 3.33 -19.48 -0.21
C ALA A 259 4.56 -19.36 0.73
N ILE A 260 5.53 -18.49 0.40
CA ILE A 260 6.65 -18.19 1.30
C ILE A 260 6.16 -17.53 2.59
N ALA A 261 5.20 -16.60 2.48
CA ALA A 261 4.62 -15.92 3.63
C ALA A 261 3.83 -16.89 4.53
N ASP A 262 3.12 -17.87 3.96
CA ASP A 262 2.44 -18.94 4.70
C ASP A 262 3.43 -19.77 5.53
N GLN A 263 4.55 -20.18 4.93
CA GLN A 263 5.61 -20.93 5.63
C GLN A 263 6.19 -20.13 6.80
N ARG A 264 6.45 -18.83 6.59
CA ARG A 264 6.94 -17.94 7.66
C ARG A 264 5.94 -17.76 8.79
N SER A 265 4.66 -17.60 8.46
CA SER A 265 3.60 -17.45 9.44
C SER A 265 3.45 -18.72 10.30
N ALA A 266 3.60 -19.91 9.70
CA ALA A 266 3.50 -21.18 10.41
C ALA A 266 4.67 -21.41 11.38
N GLY A 267 5.89 -20.96 11.02
CA GLY A 267 7.08 -21.08 11.87
C GLY A 267 7.12 -20.09 13.05
N ALA A 268 6.26 -19.07 13.05
CA ALA A 268 6.17 -18.05 14.10
C ALA A 268 5.06 -18.32 15.14
N ALA A 269 4.25 -19.37 14.93
CA ALA A 269 3.13 -19.75 15.79
C ALA A 269 3.53 -20.82 16.82
#